data_AF-A0A9Q0TCR1-F1
#
_entry.id   AF-A0A9Q0TCR1-F1
#
_cell.length_a   1.000
_cell.length_b   1.000
_cell.length_c   1.000
_cell.angle_alpha   90.00
_cell.angle_beta   90.00
_cell.angle_gamma   90.00
#
_symmetry.space_group_name_H-M   'P 1'
#
loop_
_entity.id
_entity.type
_entity.pdbx_description
1 polymer ?
#
loop_
_entity_poly.entity_id
_entity_poly.type
_entity_poly.pdbx_seq_one_letter_code
_entity_poly.pdbx_strand_id
1 'polypeptide(L)'
;MMRFIYTGSVEINIDLAQDLLRAADQYLLDGLKRLCECTIAQDISVENVSLMYELSEGFNAMSLRESCILFILKQFDKLCTKPWSSHLIQRIMPDIRRYFEKALGKPTKLT
;
A
#
# COMPACT_ATOMS: atom_id res chain seq x y z
N MET A 1 2.84 18.36 -8.28
CA MET A 1 3.43 17.64 -9.44
C MET A 1 4.51 18.43 -10.15
N MET A 2 4.24 19.62 -10.72
CA MET A 2 5.25 20.40 -11.45
C MET A 2 6.52 20.65 -10.63
N ARG A 3 6.39 21.00 -9.34
CA ARG A 3 7.54 21.20 -8.45
C ARG A 3 8.43 19.95 -8.34
N PHE A 4 7.86 18.76 -8.32
CA PHE A 4 8.62 17.50 -8.25
C PHE A 4 9.45 17.26 -9.52
N ILE A 5 8.90 17.59 -10.71
CA ILE A 5 9.62 17.46 -11.98
C ILE A 5 10.86 18.37 -12.01
N TYR A 6 10.76 19.57 -11.44
CA TYR A 6 11.85 20.55 -11.45
C TYR A 6 12.82 20.45 -10.26
N THR A 7 12.37 19.97 -9.10
CA THR A 7 13.17 19.98 -7.85
C THR A 7 13.49 18.59 -7.30
N GLY A 8 12.85 17.54 -7.83
CA GLY A 8 12.98 16.17 -7.33
C GLY A 8 12.40 15.93 -5.93
N SER A 9 11.79 16.94 -5.31
CA SER A 9 11.26 16.86 -3.94
C SER A 9 9.89 17.54 -3.82
N VAL A 10 9.00 16.96 -3.02
CA VAL A 10 7.72 17.56 -2.69
C VAL A 10 7.29 17.13 -1.28
N GLU A 11 6.76 18.07 -0.50
CA GLU A 11 6.09 17.76 0.76
C GLU A 11 4.69 17.27 0.45
N ILE A 12 4.32 16.12 1.02
CA ILE A 12 3.05 15.44 0.76
C ILE A 12 2.24 15.46 2.05
N ASN A 13 1.07 16.10 2.01
CA ASN A 13 0.07 15.98 3.08
C ASN A 13 -0.81 14.75 2.83
N ILE A 14 -1.28 14.11 3.89
CA ILE A 14 -2.09 12.87 3.81
C ILE A 14 -3.36 13.08 2.99
N ASP A 15 -4.05 14.20 3.18
CA ASP A 15 -5.26 14.55 2.41
C ASP A 15 -4.98 14.67 0.91
N LEU A 16 -3.82 15.24 0.56
CA LEU A 16 -3.41 15.39 -0.84
C LEU A 16 -2.75 14.12 -1.38
N ALA A 17 -2.25 13.23 -0.52
CA ALA A 17 -1.47 12.06 -0.91
C ALA A 17 -2.27 11.12 -1.82
N GLN A 18 -3.59 11.01 -1.60
CA GLN A 18 -4.47 10.19 -2.44
C GLN A 18 -4.59 10.74 -3.86
N ASP A 19 -4.88 12.04 -3.99
CA ASP A 19 -4.97 12.69 -5.31
C ASP A 19 -3.62 12.75 -6.01
N LEU A 20 -2.55 12.96 -5.23
CA LEU A 20 -1.18 12.95 -5.75
C LEU A 20 -0.76 11.56 -6.21
N LEU A 21 -1.17 10.50 -5.50
CA LEU A 21 -0.93 9.11 -5.87
C LEU A 21 -1.66 8.77 -7.19
N ARG A 22 -2.93 9.17 -7.31
CA ARG A 22 -3.71 9.00 -8.54
C ARG A 22 -3.01 9.67 -9.73
N ALA A 23 -2.60 10.91 -9.54
CA ALA A 23 -1.91 11.62 -10.59
C ALA A 23 -0.51 11.00 -10.85
N ALA A 24 0.23 10.60 -9.82
CA ALA A 24 1.55 9.98 -9.98
C ALA A 24 1.47 8.69 -10.80
N ASP A 25 0.41 7.90 -10.61
CA ASP A 25 0.13 6.72 -11.41
C ASP A 25 -0.22 7.08 -12.86
N GLN A 26 -1.11 8.08 -13.06
CA GLN A 26 -1.48 8.58 -14.38
C GLN A 26 -0.30 9.10 -15.20
N TYR A 27 0.65 9.79 -14.54
CA TYR A 27 1.85 10.33 -15.17
C TYR A 27 3.06 9.38 -15.09
N LEU A 28 2.88 8.14 -14.60
CA LEU A 28 3.93 7.12 -14.46
C LEU A 28 5.18 7.64 -13.72
N LEU A 29 4.99 8.50 -12.73
CA LEU A 29 6.05 9.08 -11.93
C LEU A 29 6.38 8.15 -10.75
N ASP A 30 7.12 7.07 -11.00
CA ASP A 30 7.44 6.04 -10.01
C ASP A 30 8.10 6.61 -8.73
N GLY A 31 8.98 7.60 -8.88
CA GLY A 31 9.63 8.26 -7.74
C GLY A 31 8.63 8.99 -6.83
N LEU A 32 7.67 9.70 -7.44
CA LEU A 32 6.62 10.39 -6.70
C LEU A 32 5.64 9.40 -6.09
N LYS A 33 5.29 8.36 -6.84
CA LYS A 33 4.41 7.27 -6.40
C LYS A 33 4.95 6.63 -5.12
N ARG A 34 6.24 6.27 -5.07
CA ARG A 34 6.88 5.71 -3.87
C ARG A 34 6.85 6.66 -2.67
N LEU A 35 7.06 7.97 -2.89
CA LEU A 35 6.96 8.97 -1.83
C LEU A 35 5.54 9.06 -1.25
N CYS A 36 4.52 9.08 -2.11
CA CYS A 36 3.12 9.02 -1.69
C CYS A 36 2.84 7.74 -0.90
N GLU A 37 3.27 6.58 -1.41
CA GLU A 37 3.10 5.28 -0.77
C GLU A 37 3.72 5.26 0.64
N CYS A 38 4.94 5.78 0.82
CA CYS A 38 5.59 5.87 2.12
C CYS A 38 4.84 6.78 3.10
N THR A 39 4.34 7.92 2.62
CA THR A 39 3.59 8.87 3.46
C THR A 39 2.27 8.24 3.92
N ILE A 40 1.55 7.60 3.01
CA ILE A 40 0.29 6.90 3.32
C ILE A 40 0.57 5.71 4.25
N ALA A 41 1.67 4.98 4.04
CA ALA A 41 2.04 3.84 4.86
C ALA A 41 2.30 4.20 6.34
N GLN A 42 2.75 5.42 6.63
CA GLN A 42 2.98 5.89 7.99
C GLN A 42 1.68 6.17 8.75
N ASP A 43 0.59 6.50 8.04
CA ASP A 43 -0.72 6.83 8.61
C ASP A 43 -1.67 5.62 8.67
N ILE A 44 -1.22 4.42 8.29
CA ILE A 44 -2.07 3.22 8.31
C ILE A 44 -2.55 2.94 9.74
N SER A 45 -3.86 2.93 9.91
CA SER A 45 -4.55 2.60 11.16
C SER A 45 -5.53 1.45 10.96
N VAL A 46 -5.96 0.81 12.05
CA VAL A 46 -6.91 -0.33 12.01
C VAL A 46 -8.25 0.05 11.38
N GLU A 47 -8.64 1.33 11.47
CA GLU A 47 -9.88 1.86 10.92
C GLU A 47 -9.73 2.22 9.44
N ASN A 48 -8.55 2.71 9.05
CA ASN A 48 -8.28 3.21 7.70
C ASN A 48 -7.67 2.16 6.77
N VAL A 49 -7.19 1.03 7.30
CA VAL A 49 -6.51 -0.02 6.52
C VAL A 49 -7.37 -0.60 5.39
N SER A 50 -8.69 -0.66 5.59
CA SER A 50 -9.63 -1.11 4.55
C SER A 50 -9.61 -0.17 3.35
N LEU A 51 -9.73 1.15 3.59
CA LEU A 51 -9.69 2.17 2.54
C LEU A 51 -8.32 2.20 1.86
N MET A 52 -7.23 2.14 2.62
CA MET A 52 -5.89 2.14 2.05
C MET A 52 -5.59 0.90 1.21
N TYR A 53 -6.15 -0.24 1.57
CA TYR A 53 -6.07 -1.43 0.74
C TYR A 53 -6.78 -1.21 -0.60
N GLU A 54 -8.02 -0.72 -0.60
CA GLU A 54 -8.77 -0.44 -1.83
C GLU A 54 -8.06 0.58 -2.74
N LEU A 55 -7.50 1.64 -2.14
CA LEU A 55 -6.70 2.62 -2.87
C LEU A 55 -5.46 1.98 -3.49
N SER A 56 -4.77 1.10 -2.75
CA SER A 56 -3.61 0.38 -3.28
C SER A 56 -3.96 -0.54 -4.45
N GLU A 57 -5.15 -1.15 -4.44
CA GLU A 57 -5.66 -1.93 -5.56
C GLU A 57 -5.99 -1.05 -6.76
N GLY A 58 -6.66 0.08 -6.55
CA GLY A 58 -7.09 0.99 -7.62
C GLY A 58 -5.93 1.68 -8.35
N PHE A 59 -4.84 2.00 -7.65
CA PHE A 59 -3.67 2.70 -8.22
C PHE A 59 -2.46 1.78 -8.45
N ASN A 60 -2.67 0.45 -8.38
CA ASN A 60 -1.61 -0.55 -8.54
C ASN A 60 -0.33 -0.22 -7.73
N ALA A 61 -0.54 0.24 -6.49
CA ALA A 61 0.51 0.77 -5.62
C ALA A 61 1.14 -0.38 -4.82
N MET A 62 2.11 -1.06 -5.42
CA MET A 62 2.64 -2.33 -4.89
C MET A 62 3.27 -2.18 -3.50
N SER A 63 4.07 -1.13 -3.26
CA SER A 63 4.72 -0.97 -1.94
C SER A 63 3.72 -0.63 -0.83
N LEU A 64 2.67 0.13 -1.17
CA LEU A 64 1.57 0.39 -0.24
C LEU A 64 0.79 -0.89 0.06
N ARG A 65 0.50 -1.71 -0.96
CA ARG A 65 -0.19 -3.00 -0.78
C ARG A 65 0.59 -3.93 0.14
N GLU A 66 1.89 -4.05 -0.06
CA GLU A 66 2.77 -4.85 0.80
C GLU A 66 2.78 -4.32 2.26
N SER A 67 2.82 -3.00 2.43
CA SER A 67 2.75 -2.35 3.74
C SER A 67 1.41 -2.60 4.44
N CYS A 68 0.30 -2.51 3.71
CA CYS A 68 -1.04 -2.85 4.21
C CYS A 68 -1.11 -4.32 4.66
N ILE A 69 -0.61 -5.25 3.85
CA ILE A 69 -0.58 -6.68 4.20
C ILE A 69 0.21 -6.92 5.49
N LEU A 70 1.41 -6.35 5.60
CA LEU A 70 2.24 -6.47 6.80
C LEU A 70 1.55 -5.89 8.04
N PHE A 71 0.88 -4.74 7.91
CA PHE A 71 0.14 -4.13 9.01
C PHE A 71 -1.02 -5.00 9.47
N ILE A 72 -1.77 -5.59 8.52
CA ILE A 72 -2.89 -6.48 8.81
C ILE A 72 -2.42 -7.74 9.52
N LEU A 73 -1.32 -8.35 9.06
CA LEU A 73 -0.71 -9.50 9.73
C LEU A 73 -0.28 -9.16 11.17
N LYS A 74 0.28 -7.96 11.37
CA LYS A 74 0.72 -7.49 12.70
C LYS A 74 -0.45 -7.21 13.64
N GLN A 75 -1.53 -6.61 13.14
CA GLN A 75 -2.71 -6.23 13.92
C GLN A 75 -3.90 -7.19 13.77
N PHE A 76 -3.65 -8.43 13.31
CA PHE A 76 -4.70 -9.40 13.01
C PHE A 76 -5.65 -9.63 14.20
N ASP A 77 -5.10 -9.76 15.41
CA ASP A 77 -5.84 -9.93 16.66
C ASP A 77 -6.88 -8.81 16.89
N LYS A 78 -6.47 -7.55 16.69
CA LYS A 78 -7.35 -6.37 16.84
C LYS A 78 -8.37 -6.24 15.71
N LEU A 79 -8.00 -6.69 14.51
CA LEU A 79 -8.88 -6.67 13.34
C LEU A 79 -9.99 -7.70 13.49
N CYS A 80 -9.68 -8.91 13.97
CA CYS A 80 -10.66 -9.98 14.18
C CYS A 80 -11.80 -9.58 15.12
N THR A 81 -11.59 -8.63 16.03
CA THR A 81 -12.65 -8.11 16.90
C THR A 81 -13.69 -7.26 16.15
N LYS A 82 -13.34 -6.74 14.97
CA LYS A 82 -14.21 -5.86 14.18
C LYS A 82 -15.06 -6.65 13.18
N PRO A 83 -16.37 -6.36 13.05
CA PRO A 83 -17.28 -7.12 12.18
C PRO A 83 -16.96 -6.99 10.68
N TRP A 84 -16.34 -5.89 10.24
CA TRP A 84 -15.93 -5.68 8.84
C TRP A 84 -14.66 -6.45 8.43
N SER A 85 -13.92 -7.01 9.40
CA SER A 85 -12.65 -7.70 9.14
C SER A 85 -12.82 -8.97 8.30
N SER A 86 -13.95 -9.65 8.42
CA SER A 86 -14.25 -10.88 7.68
C SER A 86 -14.22 -10.66 6.16
N HIS A 87 -14.86 -9.60 5.68
CA HIS A 87 -14.85 -9.20 4.26
C HIS A 87 -13.45 -8.78 3.80
N LEU A 88 -12.74 -8.03 4.63
CA LEU A 88 -11.38 -7.57 4.34
C LEU A 88 -10.41 -8.76 4.20
N ILE A 89 -10.45 -9.71 5.14
CA ILE A 89 -9.60 -10.91 5.14
C ILE A 89 -9.86 -11.79 3.92
N GLN A 90 -11.12 -11.98 3.52
CA GLN A 90 -11.45 -12.74 2.32
C GLN A 90 -10.86 -12.12 1.06
N ARG A 91 -10.85 -10.78 0.97
CA ARG A 91 -10.35 -10.04 -0.18
C ARG A 91 -8.82 -9.99 -0.24
N ILE A 92 -8.17 -9.99 0.93
CA ILE A 92 -6.70 -9.95 1.07
C ILE A 92 -6.04 -11.32 1.00
N MET A 93 -6.75 -12.39 1.36
CA MET A 93 -6.29 -13.79 1.27
C MET A 93 -5.55 -14.14 -0.04
N PRO A 94 -6.09 -13.86 -1.25
CA PRO A 94 -5.40 -14.15 -2.50
C PRO A 94 -4.10 -13.34 -2.65
N ASP A 95 -4.05 -12.11 -2.12
CA ASP A 95 -2.86 -11.28 -2.16
C ASP A 95 -1.80 -11.65 -1.16
N ILE A 96 -2.19 -12.08 0.02
CA ILE A 96 -1.28 -12.70 0.99
C ILE A 96 -0.64 -13.94 0.33
N ARG A 97 -1.46 -14.80 -0.29
CA ARG A 97 -0.96 -15.97 -1.01
C ARG A 97 0.02 -15.55 -2.10
N ARG A 98 -0.34 -14.60 -2.97
CA ARG A 98 0.53 -14.10 -4.05
C ARG A 98 1.81 -13.47 -3.50
N TYR A 99 1.73 -12.72 -2.39
CA TYR A 99 2.88 -12.13 -1.72
C TYR A 99 3.82 -13.22 -1.21
N PHE A 100 3.29 -14.23 -0.53
CA PHE A 100 4.08 -15.38 -0.07
C PHE A 100 4.63 -16.21 -1.24
N GLU A 101 3.88 -16.43 -2.31
CA GLU A 101 4.36 -17.10 -3.52
C GLU A 101 5.51 -16.33 -4.18
N LYS A 102 5.46 -15.00 -4.22
CA LYS A 102 6.56 -14.16 -4.72
C LYS A 102 7.76 -14.16 -3.76
N ALA A 103 7.52 -14.19 -2.45
CA ALA A 103 8.55 -14.18 -1.42
C ALA A 103 9.27 -15.54 -1.28
N LEU A 104 8.52 -16.65 -1.33
CA LEU A 104 9.00 -18.03 -1.21
C LEU A 104 9.35 -18.67 -2.56
N GLY A 105 8.73 -18.23 -3.65
CA GLY A 105 8.99 -18.69 -5.01
C GLY A 105 10.24 -18.08 -5.65
N LYS A 106 10.99 -17.24 -4.93
CA LYS A 106 12.42 -17.07 -5.24
C LYS A 106 13.13 -18.32 -4.71
N PRO A 107 13.54 -19.28 -5.56
CA PRO A 107 14.47 -20.28 -5.10
C PRO A 107 15.70 -19.51 -4.62
N THR A 108 16.00 -19.70 -3.35
CA THR A 108 17.32 -19.48 -2.79
C THR A 108 18.30 -20.01 -3.84
N LYS A 109 19.01 -19.11 -4.54
CA LYS A 109 20.23 -19.49 -5.24
C LYS A 109 21.25 -19.80 -4.15
N LEU A 110 21.05 -20.94 -3.49
CA LEU A 110 22.10 -21.65 -2.77
C LEU A 110 23.00 -22.22 -3.86
N THR A 111 24.14 -21.54 -4.01
CA THR A 111 25.46 -22.05 -4.42
C THR A 111 25.50 -23.28 -5.32
#